data_AF-A0A7R9J704-F1
#
_entry.id   AF-A0A7R9J704-F1
#
_cell.length_a   1.000
_cell.length_b   1.000
_cell.length_c   1.000
_cell.angle_alpha   90.00
_cell.angle_beta   90.00
_cell.angle_gamma   90.00
#
_symmetry.space_group_name_H-M   'P 1'
#
loop_
_entity.id
_entity.type
_entity.pdbx_description
1 polymer ?
#
loop_
_entity_poly.entity_id
_entity_poly.type
_entity_poly.pdbx_seq_one_letter_code
_entity_poly.pdbx_strand_id
1 'polypeptide(L)'
;MRVKYLNAVFSLKDITLRDIYGCGLFLWACYHQYRSTVILANLRKNKKGKIVTHHHGIPYGGWFELVSSPHLLAEVIMYLALTIILWGAHTWPFIFLWVLSNQVESALLTHWWYLSKFEDYPKQRKSIIPYVL
;
A
#
# COMPACT_ATOMS: atom_id res chain seq x y z
N MET A 1 -7.53 3.78 -44.58
CA MET A 1 -7.57 2.97 -43.36
C MET A 1 -8.57 3.63 -42.40
N ARG A 2 -9.81 3.11 -42.29
CA ARG A 2 -10.88 3.73 -41.48
C ARG A 2 -10.62 3.46 -40.00
N VAL A 3 -10.26 4.51 -39.25
CA VAL A 3 -10.31 4.50 -37.79
C VAL A 3 -11.79 4.42 -37.40
N LYS A 4 -12.24 3.23 -37.01
CA LYS A 4 -13.56 3.06 -36.39
C LYS A 4 -13.48 3.67 -35.00
N TYR A 5 -14.02 4.86 -34.82
CA TYR A 5 -14.33 5.40 -33.51
C TYR A 5 -15.30 4.43 -32.83
N LEU A 6 -14.80 3.65 -31.87
CA LEU A 6 -15.63 2.87 -30.97
C LEU A 6 -16.38 3.86 -30.09
N ASN A 7 -17.67 4.05 -30.36
CA ASN A 7 -18.58 4.61 -29.38
C ASN A 7 -18.73 3.58 -28.25
N ALA A 8 -17.75 3.53 -27.36
CA ALA A 8 -17.85 2.77 -26.12
C ALA A 8 -18.81 3.53 -25.20
N VAL A 9 -20.10 3.27 -25.36
CA VAL A 9 -21.11 3.70 -24.40
C VAL A 9 -20.95 2.78 -23.20
N PHE A 10 -20.32 3.27 -22.15
CA PHE A 10 -20.17 2.54 -20.88
C PHE A 10 -21.54 2.04 -20.40
N SER A 11 -21.69 0.73 -20.26
CA SER A 11 -22.90 0.10 -19.73
C SER A 11 -22.59 -0.55 -18.39
N LEU A 12 -23.48 -0.40 -17.41
CA LEU A 12 -23.34 -1.07 -16.10
C LEU A 12 -23.32 -2.60 -16.21
N LYS A 13 -23.76 -3.16 -17.35
CA LYS A 13 -23.70 -4.60 -17.64
C LYS A 13 -22.29 -5.10 -17.96
N ASP A 14 -21.36 -4.19 -18.27
CA ASP A 14 -19.97 -4.52 -18.58
C ASP A 14 -19.14 -4.75 -17.31
N ILE A 15 -19.70 -4.44 -16.13
CA ILE A 15 -19.06 -4.67 -14.83
C ILE A 15 -19.11 -6.16 -14.49
N THR A 16 -17.94 -6.77 -14.40
CA THR A 16 -17.81 -8.19 -14.02
C THR A 16 -17.67 -8.35 -12.51
N LEU A 17 -17.91 -9.57 -12.00
CA LEU A 17 -17.67 -9.90 -10.59
C LEU A 17 -16.22 -9.63 -10.18
N ARG A 18 -15.26 -9.86 -11.10
CA ARG A 18 -13.84 -9.57 -10.89
C ARG A 18 -13.62 -8.10 -10.58
N ASP A 19 -14.30 -7.21 -11.30
CA ASP A 19 -14.17 -5.77 -11.10
C ASP A 19 -14.77 -5.34 -9.76
N ILE A 20 -15.87 -5.98 -9.32
CA ILE A 20 -16.46 -5.75 -7.99
C ILE A 20 -15.49 -6.18 -6.89
N TYR A 21 -14.95 -7.41 -6.96
CA TYR A 21 -13.98 -7.89 -5.97
C TYR A 21 -12.69 -7.07 -5.98
N GLY A 22 -12.21 -6.69 -7.17
CA GLY A 22 -11.04 -5.81 -7.33
C GLY A 22 -11.26 -4.44 -6.70
N CYS A 23 -12.41 -3.80 -6.95
CA CYS A 23 -12.77 -2.53 -6.32
C CYS A 23 -12.87 -2.67 -4.79
N GLY A 24 -13.48 -3.75 -4.30
CA GLY A 24 -13.55 -4.04 -2.86
C GLY A 24 -12.16 -4.16 -2.22
N LEU A 25 -11.26 -4.93 -2.84
CA LEU A 25 -9.88 -5.10 -2.39
C LEU A 25 -9.11 -3.77 -2.43
N PHE A 26 -9.28 -2.99 -3.49
CA PHE A 26 -8.64 -1.68 -3.65
C PHE A 26 -9.07 -0.71 -2.56
N LEU A 27 -10.38 -0.60 -2.28
CA LEU A 27 -10.91 0.29 -1.22
C LEU A 27 -10.46 -0.16 0.17
N TRP A 28 -10.44 -1.46 0.43
CA TRP A 28 -9.92 -2.01 1.68
C TRP A 28 -8.44 -1.69 1.88
N ALA A 29 -7.63 -1.82 0.82
CA ALA A 29 -6.22 -1.46 0.86
C ALA A 29 -6.01 0.05 1.03
N CYS A 30 -6.80 0.88 0.34
CA CYS A 30 -6.80 2.34 0.53
C CYS A 30 -7.08 2.73 1.99
N TYR A 31 -8.05 2.06 2.63
CA TYR A 31 -8.37 2.29 4.02
C TYR A 31 -7.16 1.98 4.93
N HIS A 32 -6.50 0.84 4.74
CA HIS A 32 -5.31 0.49 5.54
C HIS A 32 -4.14 1.43 5.28
N GLN A 33 -3.89 1.82 4.02
CA GLN A 33 -2.87 2.80 3.68
C GLN A 33 -3.14 4.13 4.41
N TYR A 34 -4.36 4.64 4.33
CA TYR A 34 -4.77 5.86 5.01
C TYR A 34 -4.56 5.77 6.52
N ARG A 35 -5.02 4.67 7.15
CA ARG A 35 -4.85 4.44 8.59
C ARG A 35 -3.38 4.41 9.00
N SER A 36 -2.52 3.74 8.22
CA SER A 36 -1.08 3.69 8.48
C SER A 36 -0.42 5.05 8.35
N THR A 37 -0.77 5.84 7.32
CA THR A 37 -0.25 7.20 7.15
C THR A 37 -0.73 8.14 8.26
N VAL A 38 -1.96 7.99 8.74
CA VAL A 38 -2.48 8.75 9.89
C VAL A 38 -1.68 8.45 11.16
N ILE A 39 -1.35 7.18 11.42
CA ILE A 39 -0.49 6.79 12.55
C ILE A 39 0.88 7.49 12.44
N LEU A 40 1.53 7.40 11.29
CA LEU A 40 2.82 8.06 11.05
C LEU A 40 2.76 9.58 11.19
N ALA A 41 1.68 10.20 10.70
CA ALA A 41 1.48 11.64 10.83
C ALA A 41 1.27 12.07 12.29
N ASN A 42 0.55 11.26 13.07
CA ASN A 42 0.27 11.53 14.47
C ASN A 42 1.50 11.40 15.36
N LEU A 43 2.52 10.60 14.98
CA LEU A 43 3.81 10.58 15.69
C LEU A 43 4.49 11.95 15.74
N ARG A 44 4.18 12.83 14.77
CA ARG A 44 4.78 14.17 14.65
C ARG A 44 3.91 15.27 15.25
N LYS A 45 2.65 14.97 15.60
CA LYS A 45 1.64 15.95 16.02
C LYS A 45 1.28 15.80 17.49
N ASN A 46 0.91 16.91 18.13
CA ASN A 46 0.29 16.87 19.45
C ASN A 46 -1.24 16.66 19.37
N LYS A 47 -1.91 16.55 20.53
CA LYS A 47 -3.38 16.41 20.62
C LYS A 47 -4.16 17.57 19.98
N LYS A 48 -3.53 18.73 19.76
CA LYS A 48 -4.12 19.89 19.08
C LYS A 48 -3.84 19.90 17.56
N GLY A 49 -3.22 18.85 17.02
CA GLY A 49 -2.91 18.71 15.59
C GLY A 49 -1.68 19.49 15.11
N LYS A 50 -0.98 20.22 15.99
CA LYS A 50 0.22 20.98 15.63
C LYS A 50 1.44 20.06 15.56
N ILE A 51 2.28 20.22 14.55
CA ILE A 51 3.56 19.51 14.44
C ILE A 51 4.47 19.98 15.57
N VAL A 52 4.91 19.03 16.41
CA VAL A 52 5.78 19.29 17.56
C VAL A 52 7.17 18.71 17.40
N THR A 53 7.37 17.79 16.45
CA THR A 53 8.66 17.15 16.22
C THR A 53 8.81 16.73 14.76
N HIS A 54 10.04 16.80 14.27
CA HIS A 54 10.45 16.21 12.99
C HIS A 54 11.24 14.91 13.18
N HIS A 55 11.49 14.52 14.43
CA HIS A 55 12.16 13.26 14.73
C HIS A 55 11.27 12.07 14.36
N HIS A 56 11.92 10.99 13.96
CA HIS A 56 11.26 9.71 13.73
C HIS A 56 10.95 9.06 15.08
N GLY A 57 9.77 8.46 15.19
CA GLY A 57 9.37 7.64 16.33
C GLY A 57 8.96 6.24 15.86
N ILE A 58 8.88 5.31 16.79
CA ILE A 58 8.42 3.95 16.48
C ILE A 58 6.88 3.97 16.39
N PRO A 59 6.29 3.62 15.23
CA PRO A 59 4.84 3.54 15.10
C PRO A 59 4.29 2.30 15.81
N TYR A 60 3.11 2.44 16.41
CA TYR A 60 2.35 1.35 17.03
C TYR A 60 0.89 1.40 16.60
N GLY A 61 0.23 0.24 16.66
CA GLY A 61 -1.18 0.06 16.32
C GLY A 61 -1.43 -0.40 14.89
N GLY A 62 -2.54 -1.14 14.72
CA GLY A 62 -2.93 -1.69 13.42
C GLY A 62 -1.87 -2.64 12.87
N TRP A 63 -1.59 -2.56 11.56
CA TRP A 63 -0.62 -3.42 10.90
C TRP A 63 0.84 -3.13 11.27
N PHE A 64 1.13 -2.03 11.97
CA PHE A 64 2.48 -1.78 12.47
C PHE A 64 2.94 -2.83 13.49
N GLU A 65 2.02 -3.57 14.12
CA GLU A 65 2.40 -4.67 15.00
C GLU A 65 2.94 -5.89 14.25
N LEU A 66 2.66 -6.01 12.95
CA LEU A 66 3.09 -7.12 12.12
C LEU A 66 4.28 -6.74 11.24
N VAL A 67 4.21 -5.57 10.60
CA VAL A 67 5.19 -5.10 9.62
C VAL A 67 5.62 -3.67 9.87
N SER A 68 6.83 -3.34 9.45
CA SER A 68 7.46 -2.04 9.67
C SER A 68 6.87 -0.96 8.76
N SER A 69 6.50 -1.36 7.53
CA SER A 69 5.98 -0.47 6.50
C SER A 69 4.62 -0.92 5.95
N PRO A 70 3.55 -0.93 6.77
CA PRO A 70 2.23 -1.41 6.38
C PRO A 70 1.56 -0.58 5.27
N HIS A 71 1.93 0.70 5.15
CA HIS A 71 1.44 1.56 4.07
C HIS A 71 1.98 1.12 2.70
N LEU A 72 3.23 0.64 2.63
CA LEU A 72 3.82 0.10 1.41
C LEU A 72 3.21 -1.26 1.06
N LEU A 73 2.92 -2.09 2.07
CA LEU A 73 2.15 -3.33 1.88
C LEU A 73 0.75 -3.03 1.30
N ALA A 74 0.06 -2.04 1.86
CA ALA A 74 -1.25 -1.63 1.37
C ALA A 74 -1.18 -1.14 -0.09
N GLU A 75 -0.13 -0.39 -0.44
CA GLU A 75 0.10 0.04 -1.82
C GLU A 75 0.29 -1.15 -2.77
N VAL A 76 1.10 -2.15 -2.39
CA VAL A 76 1.24 -3.39 -3.18
C VAL A 76 -0.12 -4.06 -3.41
N ILE A 77 -0.98 -4.14 -2.39
CA ILE A 77 -2.32 -4.73 -2.50
C ILE A 77 -3.23 -3.89 -3.42
N MET A 78 -3.11 -2.55 -3.40
CA MET A 78 -3.82 -1.67 -4.33
C MET A 78 -3.43 -1.94 -5.78
N TYR A 79 -2.14 -2.07 -6.08
CA TYR A 79 -1.68 -2.36 -7.45
C TYR A 79 -2.02 -3.79 -7.90
N LEU A 80 -2.07 -4.74 -6.98
CA LEU A 80 -2.60 -6.07 -7.25
C LEU A 80 -4.09 -5.99 -7.63
N ALA A 81 -4.89 -5.23 -6.88
CA ALA A 81 -6.30 -5.02 -7.17
C ALA A 81 -6.51 -4.34 -8.54
N LEU A 82 -5.70 -3.34 -8.88
CA LEU A 82 -5.74 -2.71 -10.21
C LEU A 82 -5.39 -3.71 -11.33
N THR A 83 -4.42 -4.59 -11.10
CA THR A 83 -4.07 -5.65 -12.06
C THR A 83 -5.21 -6.64 -12.28
N ILE A 84 -5.98 -6.93 -11.22
CA ILE A 84 -7.18 -7.78 -11.30
C ILE A 84 -8.30 -7.06 -12.07
N ILE A 85 -8.56 -5.78 -11.78
CA ILE A 85 -9.60 -5.00 -12.49
C ILE A 85 -9.26 -4.89 -13.99
N LEU A 86 -8.00 -4.58 -14.29
CA LEU A 86 -7.52 -4.31 -15.66
C LEU A 86 -6.96 -5.55 -16.34
N TRP A 87 -7.43 -6.72 -15.92
CA TRP A 87 -6.99 -8.00 -16.45
C TRP A 87 -7.21 -8.09 -17.96
N GLY A 88 -6.18 -8.53 -18.69
CA GLY A 88 -6.15 -8.58 -20.15
C GLY A 88 -5.35 -7.45 -20.78
N ALA A 89 -5.06 -6.38 -20.05
CA ALA A 89 -4.07 -5.38 -20.48
C ALA A 89 -2.65 -5.87 -20.16
N HIS A 90 -1.83 -6.06 -21.19
CA HIS A 90 -0.48 -6.62 -21.06
C HIS A 90 0.48 -5.78 -20.21
N THR A 91 0.21 -4.49 -20.02
CA THR A 91 1.08 -3.55 -19.30
C THR A 91 0.97 -3.67 -17.78
N TRP A 92 -0.19 -4.02 -17.25
CA TRP A 92 -0.46 -3.98 -15.80
C TRP A 92 0.36 -4.96 -14.96
N PRO A 93 0.60 -6.21 -15.39
CA PRO A 93 1.48 -7.12 -14.65
C PRO A 93 2.90 -6.56 -14.48
N PHE A 94 3.45 -5.88 -15.50
CA PHE A 94 4.77 -5.26 -15.41
C PHE A 94 4.79 -4.08 -14.45
N ILE A 95 3.73 -3.25 -14.46
CA ILE A 95 3.57 -2.15 -13.50
C ILE A 95 3.49 -2.70 -12.08
N PHE A 96 2.71 -3.77 -11.86
CA PHE A 96 2.61 -4.40 -10.55
C PHE A 96 3.95 -4.95 -10.06
N LEU A 97 4.69 -5.67 -10.91
CA LEU A 97 6.02 -6.18 -10.56
C LEU A 97 6.99 -5.04 -10.22
N TRP A 98 6.98 -3.97 -11.00
CA TRP A 98 7.77 -2.77 -10.72
C TRP A 98 7.44 -2.16 -9.35
N VAL A 99 6.15 -1.98 -9.04
CA VAL A 99 5.72 -1.46 -7.74
C VAL A 99 6.13 -2.42 -6.63
N LEU A 100 5.85 -3.72 -6.77
CA LEU A 100 6.22 -4.73 -5.79
C LEU A 100 7.72 -4.66 -5.46
N SER A 101 8.59 -4.63 -6.46
CA SER A 101 10.04 -4.53 -6.25
C SER A 101 10.44 -3.26 -5.51
N ASN A 102 9.97 -2.08 -5.95
CA ASN A 102 10.30 -0.81 -5.30
C ASN A 102 9.80 -0.73 -3.86
N GLN A 103 8.59 -1.24 -3.60
CA GLN A 103 7.99 -1.21 -2.27
C GLN A 103 8.68 -2.17 -1.30
N VAL A 104 9.06 -3.36 -1.79
CA VAL A 104 9.84 -4.32 -1.00
C VAL A 104 11.21 -3.75 -0.64
N GLU A 105 11.93 -3.18 -1.60
CA GLU A 105 13.23 -2.54 -1.35
C GLU A 105 13.11 -1.42 -0.31
N SER A 106 12.15 -0.51 -0.51
CA SER A 106 11.90 0.61 0.41
C SER A 106 11.55 0.14 1.82
N ALA A 107 10.76 -0.92 1.94
CA ALA A 107 10.41 -1.50 3.23
C ALA A 107 11.60 -2.16 3.93
N LEU A 108 12.47 -2.85 3.19
CA LEU A 108 13.68 -3.46 3.73
C LEU A 108 14.64 -2.40 4.28
N LEU A 109 14.91 -1.36 3.49
CA LEU A 109 15.74 -0.23 3.91
C LEU A 109 15.17 0.45 5.16
N THR A 110 13.85 0.67 5.17
CA THR A 110 13.15 1.24 6.33
C THR A 110 13.28 0.34 7.57
N HIS A 111 13.10 -0.97 7.40
CA HIS A 111 13.20 -1.95 8.48
C HIS A 111 14.61 -2.01 9.09
N TRP A 112 15.65 -2.08 8.25
CA TRP A 112 17.05 -2.04 8.70
C TRP A 112 17.40 -0.72 9.38
N TRP A 113 16.89 0.39 8.84
CA TRP A 113 17.05 1.69 9.48
C TRP A 113 16.41 1.73 10.88
N TYR A 114 15.19 1.20 11.06
CA TYR A 114 14.57 1.11 12.39
C TYR A 114 15.36 0.23 13.36
N LEU A 115 15.83 -0.95 12.91
CA LEU A 115 16.64 -1.87 13.72
C LEU A 115 17.98 -1.26 14.16
N SER A 116 18.60 -0.47 13.30
CA SER A 116 19.87 0.21 13.62
C SER A 116 19.70 1.47 14.46
N LYS A 117 18.54 2.14 14.34
CA LYS A 117 18.31 3.44 14.99
C LYS A 117 17.71 3.32 16.39
N PHE A 118 16.87 2.32 16.63
CA PHE A 118 16.14 2.17 17.88
C PHE A 118 16.47 0.84 18.54
N GLU A 119 17.08 0.89 19.73
CA GLU A 119 17.41 -0.31 20.52
C GLU A 119 16.14 -1.07 20.94
N ASP A 120 15.06 -0.33 21.25
CA ASP A 120 13.76 -0.87 21.68
C ASP A 120 12.84 -1.26 20.50
N TYR A 121 13.34 -1.33 19.26
CA TYR A 121 12.50 -1.69 18.11
C TYR A 121 12.00 -3.14 18.21
N PRO A 122 10.70 -3.41 17.99
CA PRO A 122 10.17 -4.77 18.07
C PRO A 122 10.76 -5.70 17.00
N LYS A 123 11.69 -6.58 17.41
CA LYS A 123 12.43 -7.49 16.52
C LYS A 123 11.56 -8.55 15.84
N GLN A 124 10.32 -8.74 16.32
CA GLN A 124 9.35 -9.67 15.77
C GLN A 124 8.68 -9.11 14.50
N ARG A 125 8.67 -7.78 14.32
CA ARG A 125 8.09 -7.14 13.13
C ARG A 125 8.88 -7.54 11.89
N LYS A 126 8.15 -7.75 10.81
CA LYS A 126 8.71 -7.97 9.48
C LYS A 126 8.81 -6.65 8.71
N SER A 127 9.44 -6.62 7.56
CA SER A 127 9.60 -5.41 6.75
C SER A 127 8.29 -5.04 6.05
N ILE A 128 7.69 -5.98 5.28
CA ILE A 128 6.51 -5.73 4.43
C ILE A 128 5.55 -6.91 4.30
N ILE A 129 6.01 -8.16 4.22
CA ILE A 129 5.15 -9.35 4.13
C ILE A 129 5.04 -9.97 5.53
N PRO A 130 3.86 -9.96 6.17
CA PRO A 130 3.67 -10.56 7.48
C PRO A 130 4.19 -12.01 7.50
N TYR A 131 4.94 -12.35 8.55
CA TYR A 131 5.49 -13.69 8.81
C TYR A 131 6.56 -14.20 7.82
N VAL A 132 6.80 -13.51 6.70
CA VAL A 132 7.79 -13.91 5.69
C VAL A 132 8.96 -12.94 5.66
N LEU A 133 8.69 -11.67 5.35
CA LEU A 133 9.72 -10.68 5.00
C LEU A 133 9.48 -9.32 5.63
#